data_AF-A0A2A4T145-F1
#
_entry.id   AF-A0A2A4T145-F1
#
_cell.length_a   1.000
_cell.length_b   1.000
_cell.length_c   1.000
_cell.angle_alpha   90.00
_cell.angle_beta   90.00
_cell.angle_gamma   90.00
#
_symmetry.space_group_name_H-M   'P 1'
#
loop_
_entity.id
_entity.type
_entity.pdbx_description
1 polymer ?
#
loop_
_entity_poly.entity_id
_entity_poly.type
_entity_poly.pdbx_seq_one_letter_code
_entity_poly.pdbx_strand_id
1 'polypeptide(L)'
;MKRIKWKTERCLVGKELILFESIDSTNTWLLNQDELLPEKGLVICSKRQTAGRGTHQRKWDGGNQDHLYCSLLIHPQLDPKYLPATTLLVGLGVYKAMAAFGLKDLSIKWPNDLLIAGKKVCGILCEVKFLSSKYDLDLITTAPTVIFELLLKNGETI
;
A
#
# COMPACT_ATOMS: atom_id res chain seq x y z
N MET A 1 1.42 -3.94 18.60
CA MET A 1 0.60 -4.23 17.41
C MET A 1 -0.86 -4.21 17.83
N LYS A 2 -1.71 -3.45 17.12
CA LYS A 2 -3.17 -3.44 17.34
C LYS A 2 -3.87 -4.02 16.13
N ARG A 3 -4.84 -4.91 16.32
CA ARG A 3 -5.62 -5.54 15.24
C ARG A 3 -7.09 -5.14 15.40
N ILE A 4 -7.69 -4.68 14.31
CA ILE A 4 -9.08 -4.20 14.25
C ILE A 4 -9.79 -4.99 13.16
N LYS A 5 -10.97 -5.52 13.46
CA LYS A 5 -11.83 -6.21 12.50
C LYS A 5 -13.19 -5.53 12.44
N TRP A 6 -13.66 -5.24 11.23
CA TRP A 6 -14.97 -4.64 10.99
C TRP A 6 -15.92 -5.70 10.42
N LYS A 7 -17.14 -5.76 10.96
CA LYS A 7 -18.24 -6.51 10.33
C LYS A 7 -18.96 -5.58 9.35
N THR A 8 -18.44 -5.50 8.13
CA THR A 8 -19.09 -4.75 7.04
C THR A 8 -19.18 -5.62 5.79
N GLU A 9 -20.38 -5.69 5.23
CA GLU A 9 -20.65 -6.41 3.98
C GLU A 9 -20.20 -5.60 2.74
N ARG A 10 -20.01 -4.28 2.89
CA ARG A 10 -19.80 -3.35 1.76
C ARG A 10 -18.33 -3.05 1.44
N CYS A 11 -17.38 -3.52 2.24
CA CYS A 11 -15.97 -3.19 2.05
C CYS A 11 -15.18 -4.37 1.51
N LEU A 12 -14.70 -4.29 0.26
CA LEU A 12 -13.85 -5.32 -0.36
C LEU A 12 -12.42 -5.33 0.21
N VAL A 13 -11.99 -4.20 0.79
CA VAL A 13 -10.65 -3.95 1.33
C VAL A 13 -10.77 -3.33 2.73
N GLY A 14 -9.86 -3.60 3.66
CA GLY A 14 -9.85 -2.97 4.98
C GLY A 14 -10.84 -3.57 5.98
N LYS A 15 -11.39 -4.77 5.69
CA LYS A 15 -12.18 -5.54 6.68
C LYS A 15 -11.35 -5.87 7.92
N GLU A 16 -10.05 -6.02 7.73
CA GLU A 16 -9.08 -6.21 8.79
C GLU A 16 -7.96 -5.19 8.65
N LEU A 17 -7.62 -4.54 9.76
CA LEU A 17 -6.56 -3.55 9.86
C LEU A 17 -5.60 -3.94 10.97
N ILE A 18 -4.31 -3.99 10.65
CA ILE A 18 -3.22 -4.17 11.60
C ILE A 18 -2.42 -2.88 11.68
N LEU A 19 -2.19 -2.40 12.89
CA LEU A 19 -1.43 -1.18 13.18
C LEU A 19 -0.16 -1.51 13.96
N PHE A 20 0.97 -1.06 13.43
CA PHE A 20 2.27 -1.12 14.08
C PHE A 20 2.77 0.29 14.41
N GLU A 21 3.34 0.48 15.59
CA GLU A 21 4.01 1.74 15.87
C GLU A 21 5.30 1.87 15.05
N SER A 22 6.08 0.77 14.98
CA SER A 22 7.25 0.64 14.12
C SER A 22 7.35 -0.80 13.63
N ILE A 23 7.83 -0.98 12.40
CA ILE A 23 8.09 -2.29 11.77
C ILE A 23 9.31 -2.18 10.85
N ASP A 24 9.85 -3.29 10.36
CA ASP A 24 10.88 -3.27 9.31
C ASP A 24 10.29 -2.72 8.00
N SER A 25 9.27 -3.37 7.47
CA SER A 25 8.51 -2.94 6.31
C SER A 25 7.14 -3.63 6.31
N THR A 26 6.09 -2.82 6.18
CA THR A 26 4.70 -3.29 6.06
C THR A 26 4.53 -4.28 4.90
N ASN A 27 5.23 -4.07 3.78
CA ASN A 27 5.22 -4.98 2.64
C ASN A 27 5.87 -6.32 2.96
N THR A 28 7.06 -6.25 3.54
CA THR A 28 7.85 -7.44 3.89
C THR A 28 7.10 -8.31 4.86
N TRP A 29 6.52 -7.68 5.88
CA TRP A 29 5.70 -8.38 6.84
C TRP A 29 4.57 -9.12 6.15
N LEU A 30 3.87 -8.49 5.20
CA LEU A 30 2.77 -9.12 4.48
C LEU A 30 3.22 -10.28 3.59
N LEU A 31 4.31 -10.11 2.83
CA LEU A 31 4.86 -11.14 1.96
C LEU A 31 5.42 -12.34 2.73
N ASN A 32 5.87 -12.14 3.97
CA ASN A 32 6.45 -13.20 4.80
C ASN A 32 5.42 -13.97 5.63
N GLN A 33 4.12 -13.70 5.47
CA GLN A 33 3.10 -14.54 6.10
C GLN A 33 2.82 -15.75 5.19
N ASP A 34 2.88 -16.95 5.76
CA ASP A 34 2.76 -18.18 4.96
C ASP A 34 1.35 -18.79 4.99
N GLU A 35 0.58 -18.73 6.08
CA GLU A 35 -0.73 -19.45 6.14
C GLU A 35 -1.85 -18.76 6.96
N LEU A 36 -1.59 -17.66 7.68
CA LEU A 36 -2.55 -17.05 8.61
C LEU A 36 -3.26 -15.79 8.08
N LEU A 37 -3.10 -15.49 6.79
CA LEU A 37 -3.72 -14.32 6.19
C LEU A 37 -5.18 -14.59 5.82
N PRO A 38 -6.07 -13.58 5.95
CA PRO A 38 -7.40 -13.70 5.37
C PRO A 38 -7.31 -13.77 3.84
N GLU A 39 -8.34 -14.31 3.20
CA GLU A 39 -8.40 -14.48 1.74
C GLU A 39 -8.11 -13.19 0.95
N LYS A 40 -8.48 -12.00 1.47
CA LYS A 40 -8.15 -10.70 0.89
C LYS A 40 -8.51 -9.56 1.83
N GLY A 41 -8.03 -8.36 1.51
CA GLY A 41 -8.50 -7.12 2.12
C GLY A 41 -7.92 -6.82 3.50
N LEU A 42 -6.85 -7.51 3.90
CA LEU A 42 -6.04 -7.10 5.04
C LEU A 42 -5.27 -5.83 4.70
N VAL A 43 -5.35 -4.83 5.57
CA VAL A 43 -4.54 -3.62 5.53
C VAL A 43 -3.58 -3.63 6.71
N ILE A 44 -2.33 -3.27 6.47
CA ILE A 44 -1.31 -3.08 7.50
C ILE A 44 -0.83 -1.64 7.41
N CYS A 45 -0.91 -0.90 8.50
CA CYS A 45 -0.30 0.42 8.57
C CYS A 45 0.78 0.47 9.64
N SER A 46 1.75 1.35 9.43
CA SER A 46 2.70 1.75 10.45
C SER A 46 3.00 3.24 10.42
N LYS A 47 3.41 3.78 11.57
CA LYS A 47 3.97 5.13 11.67
C LYS A 47 5.46 5.18 11.32
N ARG A 48 6.17 4.05 11.38
CA ARG A 48 7.63 3.99 11.13
C ARG A 48 8.03 2.69 10.45
N GLN A 49 8.91 2.79 9.45
CA GLN A 49 9.61 1.64 8.87
C GLN A 49 11.12 1.74 9.16
N THR A 50 11.74 0.69 9.68
CA THR A 50 13.20 0.67 9.91
C THR A 50 13.97 0.17 8.70
N ALA A 51 13.29 -0.53 7.78
CA ALA A 51 13.82 -1.08 6.54
C ALA A 51 12.83 -0.86 5.38
N GLY A 52 12.28 0.36 5.28
CA GLY A 52 11.37 0.74 4.20
C GLY A 52 12.01 0.56 2.82
N ARG A 53 11.23 0.05 1.85
CA ARG A 53 11.67 -0.19 0.48
C ARG A 53 10.85 0.60 -0.53
N GLY A 54 11.51 1.03 -1.59
CA GLY A 54 10.90 1.46 -2.84
C GLY A 54 11.28 0.52 -3.99
N THR A 55 10.87 0.87 -5.20
CA THR A 55 11.21 0.10 -6.41
C THR A 55 12.72 -0.03 -6.60
N HIS A 56 13.15 -1.09 -7.28
CA HIS A 56 14.56 -1.36 -7.56
C HIS A 56 15.44 -1.42 -6.30
N GLN A 57 14.88 -1.93 -5.19
CA GLN A 57 15.55 -2.05 -3.89
C GLN A 57 16.09 -0.74 -3.29
N ARG A 58 15.57 0.41 -3.75
CA ARG A 58 15.91 1.70 -3.15
C ARG A 58 15.37 1.75 -1.73
N LYS A 59 16.16 2.30 -0.81
CA LYS A 59 15.67 2.57 0.55
C LYS A 59 14.60 3.65 0.49
N TRP A 60 13.51 3.44 1.21
CA TRP A 60 12.55 4.48 1.51
C TRP A 60 12.78 4.97 2.93
N ASP A 61 12.88 6.29 3.13
CA ASP A 61 13.05 6.85 4.47
C ASP A 61 11.80 6.57 5.30
N GLY A 62 11.97 5.69 6.28
CA GLY A 62 10.91 5.23 7.15
C GLY A 62 10.85 5.96 8.49
N GLY A 63 11.71 6.96 8.72
CA GLY A 63 11.87 7.67 10.00
C GLY A 63 10.98 8.89 10.19
N ASN A 64 10.35 9.39 9.13
CA ASN A 64 9.47 10.56 9.21
C ASN A 64 8.12 10.20 9.85
N GLN A 65 7.72 10.95 10.88
CA GLN A 65 6.45 10.75 11.60
C GLN A 65 5.23 11.28 10.83
N ASP A 66 5.46 12.12 9.81
CA ASP A 66 4.42 12.62 8.93
C ASP A 66 4.08 11.63 7.80
N HIS A 67 4.69 10.43 7.82
CA HIS A 67 4.41 9.41 6.83
C HIS A 67 3.39 8.39 7.34
N LEU A 68 2.47 7.99 6.45
CA LEU A 68 1.65 6.80 6.62
C LEU A 68 2.19 5.71 5.69
N TYR A 69 2.76 4.67 6.29
CA TYR A 69 3.16 3.46 5.56
C TYR A 69 2.01 2.48 5.61
N CYS A 70 1.46 2.11 4.45
CA CYS A 70 0.32 1.21 4.36
C CYS A 70 0.61 0.11 3.34
N SER A 71 0.34 -1.14 3.67
CA SER A 71 0.34 -2.27 2.73
C SER A 71 -1.01 -2.96 2.73
N LEU A 72 -1.48 -3.33 1.54
CA LEU A 72 -2.77 -3.99 1.36
C LEU A 72 -2.57 -5.37 0.73
N LEU A 73 -3.22 -6.39 1.28
CA LEU A 73 -3.33 -7.71 0.67
C LEU A 73 -4.47 -7.76 -0.35
N ILE A 74 -4.14 -8.00 -1.61
CA ILE A 74 -5.12 -8.36 -2.64
C ILE A 74 -4.69 -9.61 -3.40
N HIS A 75 -5.67 -10.40 -3.82
CA HIS A 75 -5.50 -11.56 -4.69
C HIS A 75 -6.17 -11.24 -6.03
N PRO A 76 -5.45 -10.61 -6.99
CA PRO A 76 -6.05 -10.25 -8.26
C PRO A 76 -6.37 -11.51 -9.06
N GLN A 77 -7.61 -11.60 -9.55
CA GLN A 77 -8.00 -12.62 -10.52
C GLN A 77 -7.62 -12.15 -11.94
N LEU A 78 -6.32 -12.06 -12.19
CA LEU A 78 -5.73 -11.58 -13.45
C LEU A 78 -4.68 -12.57 -13.94
N ASP A 79 -4.56 -12.72 -15.26
CA ASP A 79 -3.41 -13.40 -15.87
C ASP A 79 -2.10 -12.72 -15.39
N PRO A 80 -1.06 -13.48 -15.01
CA PRO A 80 0.22 -12.95 -14.55
C PRO A 80 0.79 -11.81 -15.41
N LYS A 81 0.57 -11.83 -16.73
CA LYS A 81 1.06 -10.77 -17.64
C LYS A 81 0.44 -9.39 -17.39
N TYR A 82 -0.72 -9.33 -16.73
CA TYR A 82 -1.41 -8.09 -16.37
C TYR A 82 -1.11 -7.60 -14.95
N LEU A 83 -0.37 -8.36 -14.13
CA LEU A 83 -0.01 -7.94 -12.77
C LEU A 83 0.65 -6.56 -12.70
N PRO A 84 1.52 -6.13 -13.64
CA PRO A 84 2.06 -4.77 -13.62
C PRO A 84 1.00 -3.67 -13.63
N ALA A 85 -0.18 -3.92 -14.22
CA ALA A 85 -1.29 -2.96 -14.24
C ALA A 85 -1.87 -2.68 -12.84
N THR A 86 -1.64 -3.57 -11.87
CA THR A 86 -2.05 -3.38 -10.46
C THR A 86 -1.48 -2.09 -9.90
N THR A 87 -0.22 -1.77 -10.21
CA THR A 87 0.41 -0.51 -9.77
C THR A 87 -0.35 0.70 -10.29
N LEU A 88 -0.83 0.65 -11.53
CA LEU A 88 -1.60 1.75 -12.14
C LEU A 88 -2.97 1.90 -11.47
N LEU A 89 -3.65 0.78 -11.20
CA LEU A 89 -4.96 0.76 -10.53
C LEU A 89 -4.86 1.29 -9.10
N VAL A 90 -3.83 0.88 -8.36
CA VAL A 90 -3.54 1.38 -7.02
C VAL A 90 -3.23 2.88 -7.08
N GLY A 91 -2.39 3.32 -8.04
CA GLY A 91 -2.10 4.75 -8.27
C GLY A 91 -3.35 5.59 -8.49
N LEU A 92 -4.26 5.11 -9.34
CA LEU A 92 -5.52 5.79 -9.59
C LEU A 92 -6.45 5.79 -8.36
N GLY A 93 -6.50 4.69 -7.62
CA GLY A 93 -7.29 4.60 -6.38
C GLY A 93 -6.80 5.58 -5.31
N VAL A 94 -5.48 5.64 -5.12
CA VAL A 94 -4.83 6.58 -4.21
C VAL A 94 -5.07 8.03 -4.67
N TYR A 95 -4.90 8.32 -5.96
CA TYR A 95 -5.17 9.63 -6.53
C TYR A 95 -6.61 10.08 -6.24
N LYS A 96 -7.60 9.22 -6.50
CA LYS A 96 -9.02 9.52 -6.23
C LYS A 96 -9.27 9.76 -4.75
N ALA A 97 -8.69 8.95 -3.86
CA ALA A 97 -8.82 9.14 -2.42
C ALA A 97 -8.22 10.49 -1.98
N MET A 98 -7.02 10.82 -2.44
CA MET A 98 -6.34 12.09 -2.15
C MET A 98 -7.09 13.30 -2.72
N ALA A 99 -7.59 13.21 -3.95
CA ALA A 99 -8.38 14.26 -4.58
C ALA A 99 -9.70 14.54 -3.82
N ALA A 100 -10.32 13.49 -3.25
CA ALA A 100 -11.53 13.64 -2.44
C ALA A 100 -11.31 14.44 -1.14
N PHE A 101 -10.07 14.58 -0.67
CA PHE A 101 -9.70 15.48 0.43
C PHE A 101 -9.51 16.95 -0.01
N GLY A 102 -9.74 17.28 -1.28
CA GLY A 102 -9.66 18.65 -1.79
C GLY A 102 -8.24 19.13 -2.10
N LEU A 103 -7.28 18.21 -2.28
CA LEU A 103 -5.90 18.56 -2.62
C LEU A 103 -5.81 19.13 -4.05
N LYS A 104 -5.28 20.36 -4.17
CA LYS A 104 -4.99 21.01 -5.46
C LYS A 104 -3.65 20.53 -6.02
N ASP A 105 -3.45 20.70 -7.33
CA ASP A 105 -2.21 20.36 -8.06
C ASP A 105 -1.72 18.92 -7.87
N LEU A 106 -2.64 18.01 -7.56
CA LEU A 106 -2.38 16.58 -7.47
C LEU A 106 -2.24 16.00 -8.87
N SER A 107 -1.18 15.22 -9.08
CA SER A 107 -0.91 14.53 -10.34
C SER A 107 -0.29 13.15 -10.10
N ILE A 108 -0.38 12.27 -11.09
CA ILE A 108 0.28 10.97 -11.09
C ILE A 108 1.52 11.07 -11.99
N LYS A 109 2.70 10.84 -11.42
CA LYS A 109 3.91 10.55 -12.18
C LYS A 109 3.98 9.05 -12.39
N TRP A 110 3.52 8.63 -13.57
CA TRP A 110 3.52 7.22 -13.93
C TRP A 110 4.92 6.61 -13.88
N PRO A 111 5.03 5.33 -13.47
CA PRO A 111 3.92 4.41 -13.19
C PRO A 111 3.41 4.38 -11.73
N ASN A 112 4.10 5.01 -10.78
CA ASN A 112 3.97 4.61 -9.37
C ASN A 112 4.14 5.72 -8.33
N ASP A 113 4.23 6.98 -8.75
CA ASP A 113 4.41 8.12 -7.84
C ASP A 113 3.25 9.11 -7.98
N LEU A 114 2.83 9.71 -6.88
CA LEU A 114 1.94 10.87 -6.91
C LEU A 114 2.70 12.11 -6.47
N LEU A 115 2.37 13.22 -7.12
CA LEU A 115 2.97 14.52 -6.88
C LEU A 115 1.91 15.55 -6.48
N ILE A 116 2.29 16.49 -5.63
CA ILE A 116 1.56 17.75 -5.40
C ILE A 116 2.51 18.88 -5.81
N ALA A 117 2.05 19.78 -6.69
CA ALA A 117 2.86 20.87 -7.22
C ALA A 117 4.25 20.40 -7.74
N GLY A 118 4.27 19.24 -8.42
CA GLY A 118 5.49 18.64 -8.99
C GLY A 118 6.42 17.94 -7.99
N LYS A 119 6.12 17.96 -6.68
CA LYS A 119 6.92 17.28 -5.64
C LYS A 119 6.28 15.95 -5.26
N LYS A 120 7.10 14.90 -5.11
CA LYS A 120 6.63 13.58 -4.73
C LYS A 120 6.07 13.59 -3.32
N VAL A 121 4.86 13.04 -3.16
CA VAL A 121 4.15 12.93 -1.86
C VAL A 121 3.69 11.51 -1.58
N CYS A 122 3.66 10.65 -2.59
CA CYS A 122 3.34 9.26 -2.39
C CYS A 122 4.13 8.40 -3.37
N GLY A 123 4.63 7.27 -2.86
CA GLY A 123 5.26 6.22 -3.64
C GLY A 123 4.47 4.93 -3.48
N ILE A 124 4.31 4.22 -4.60
CA ILE A 124 3.60 2.94 -4.65
C ILE A 124 4.60 1.87 -5.05
N LEU A 125 4.57 0.77 -4.30
CA LEU A 125 5.37 -0.43 -4.54
C LEU A 125 4.42 -1.62 -4.54
N CYS A 126 4.19 -2.23 -5.70
CA CYS A 126 3.48 -3.50 -5.79
C CYS A 126 4.49 -4.63 -5.90
N GLU A 127 4.49 -5.54 -4.93
CA GLU A 127 5.27 -6.78 -4.97
C GLU A 127 4.32 -7.97 -5.06
N VAL A 128 4.76 -9.04 -5.73
CA VAL A 128 3.97 -10.26 -5.98
C VAL A 128 4.65 -11.43 -5.26
N LYS A 129 3.88 -12.24 -4.52
CA LYS A 129 4.30 -13.58 -4.07
C LYS A 129 3.36 -14.61 -4.65
N PHE A 130 3.94 -15.58 -5.35
CA PHE A 130 3.26 -16.77 -5.84
C PHE A 130 3.22 -17.80 -4.71
N LEU A 131 2.02 -18.19 -4.29
CA LEU A 131 1.81 -19.25 -3.31
C LEU A 131 1.54 -20.56 -4.07
N SER A 132 2.37 -21.57 -3.84
CA SER A 132 2.15 -22.92 -4.34
C SER A 132 1.15 -23.64 -3.43
N SER A 133 -0.12 -23.70 -3.83
CA SER A 133 -1.15 -24.52 -3.17
C SER A 133 -1.15 -25.95 -3.74
N LYS A 134 -1.52 -26.95 -2.92
CA LYS A 134 -1.64 -28.37 -3.30
C LYS A 134 -2.76 -28.64 -4.32
N TYR A 135 -3.64 -27.66 -4.56
CA TYR A 135 -4.72 -27.69 -5.53
C TYR A 135 -4.53 -26.50 -6.49
N ASP A 136 -4.01 -26.80 -7.68
CA ASP A 136 -3.86 -25.95 -8.88
C ASP A 136 -3.65 -24.42 -8.76
N LEU A 137 -2.57 -23.99 -9.43
CA LEU A 137 -2.20 -22.63 -9.87
C LEU A 137 -1.96 -21.56 -8.79
N ASP A 138 -0.67 -21.30 -8.53
CA ASP A 138 -0.05 -19.98 -8.41
C ASP A 138 -0.97 -18.86 -7.88
N LEU A 139 -1.40 -18.97 -6.63
CA LEU A 139 -2.14 -17.88 -6.01
C LEU A 139 -1.21 -16.68 -5.90
N ILE A 140 -1.44 -15.69 -6.76
CA ILE A 140 -0.71 -14.42 -6.75
C ILE A 140 -1.29 -13.57 -5.64
N THR A 141 -0.50 -13.35 -4.60
CA THR A 141 -0.74 -12.26 -3.67
C THR A 141 0.03 -11.06 -4.16
N THR A 142 -0.63 -9.90 -4.25
CA THR A 142 0.10 -8.65 -4.40
C THR A 142 -0.02 -7.84 -3.13
N ALA A 143 1.11 -7.33 -2.69
CA ALA A 143 1.21 -6.38 -1.60
C ALA A 143 1.58 -5.02 -2.20
N PRO A 144 0.58 -4.19 -2.58
CA PRO A 144 0.80 -2.77 -2.76
C PRO A 144 1.12 -2.13 -1.41
N THR A 145 2.36 -1.69 -1.22
CA THR A 145 2.67 -0.62 -0.28
C THR A 145 2.33 0.71 -0.91
N VAL A 146 1.46 1.46 -0.25
CA VAL A 146 1.29 2.88 -0.47
C VAL A 146 1.99 3.59 0.67
N ILE A 147 3.02 4.36 0.33
CA ILE A 147 3.67 5.23 1.28
C ILE A 147 3.18 6.64 1.02
N PHE A 148 2.48 7.21 1.98
CA PHE A 148 2.07 8.60 1.97
C PHE A 148 3.05 9.41 2.80
N GLU A 149 3.53 10.51 2.26
CA GLU A 149 4.04 11.64 3.01
C GLU A 149 2.89 12.63 3.14
N LEU A 150 2.29 12.73 4.33
CA LEU A 150 1.41 13.84 4.61
C LEU A 150 2.29 15.09 4.68
N LEU A 151 2.30 15.88 3.60
CA LEU A 151 2.74 17.26 3.67
C LEU A 151 1.73 18.06 4.52
N LEU A 152 1.65 17.79 5.81
CA LEU A 152 1.10 18.73 6.77
C LEU A 152 2.12 19.85 6.94
N LYS A 153 2.30 20.67 5.90
CA LYS A 153 2.82 22.01 6.12
C LYS A 153 1.75 22.75 6.91
N ASN A 154 1.95 22.80 8.23
CA ASN A 154 1.34 23.75 9.16
C ASN A 154 0.20 24.59 8.57
N GLY A 155 -1.02 24.06 8.56
CA GLY A 155 -2.26 24.85 8.50
C GLY A 155 -2.48 25.80 7.31
N GLU A 156 -1.60 25.87 6.31
CA GLU A 156 -1.76 26.80 5.19
C GLU A 156 -2.22 26.04 3.95
N THR A 157 -3.53 26.06 3.76
CA THR A 157 -4.21 25.75 2.49
C THR A 157 -3.54 26.53 1.35
N ILE A 158 -3.13 25.84 0.29
CA ILE A 158 -2.88 26.47 -1.02
C ILE A 158 -4.24 26.77 -1.67
#